data_AF-A0A959SI86-F1
#
_entry.id   AF-A0A959SI86-F1
#
_cell.length_a   1.000
_cell.length_b   1.000
_cell.length_c   1.000
_cell.angle_alpha   90.00
_cell.angle_beta   90.00
_cell.angle_gamma   90.00
#
_symmetry.space_group_name_H-M   'P 1'
#
loop_
_entity.id
_entity.type
_entity.pdbx_description
1 polymer ?
#
loop_
_entity_poly.entity_id
_entity_poly.type
_entity_poly.pdbx_seq_one_letter_code
_entity_poly.pdbx_strand_id
1 'polypeptide(L)'
;MPKDPSYPIYRQLAGGGHFYRVESLERFTELQRIGGRWVKHEIHAVAYPEMLRIHELIEGAEGRYVALDVDQWRIAEGKVGEP
;
A
#
# COMPACT_ATOMS: atom_id res chain seq x y z
N MET A 1 10.57 -17.54 15.53
CA MET A 1 9.54 -17.28 14.49
C MET A 1 9.41 -15.78 14.35
N PRO A 2 9.55 -15.19 13.15
CA PRO A 2 9.10 -13.81 12.98
C PRO A 2 7.61 -13.79 13.33
N LYS A 3 7.19 -12.85 14.17
CA LYS A 3 5.77 -12.58 14.42
C LYS A 3 5.13 -12.29 13.08
N ASP A 4 4.00 -12.93 12.77
CA ASP A 4 3.17 -12.47 11.66
C ASP A 4 2.95 -10.97 11.81
N PRO A 5 3.16 -10.17 10.76
CA PRO A 5 2.97 -8.73 10.87
C PRO A 5 1.54 -8.44 11.30
N SER A 6 1.38 -7.49 12.24
CA SER A 6 0.05 -7.03 12.64
C SER A 6 -0.56 -6.22 11.50
N TYR A 7 -1.54 -6.80 10.83
CA TYR A 7 -2.31 -6.14 9.78
C TYR A 7 -3.35 -5.17 10.39
N PRO A 8 -3.74 -4.11 9.67
CA PRO A 8 -3.19 -3.69 8.38
C PRO A 8 -1.83 -3.01 8.49
N ILE A 9 -0.98 -3.19 7.46
CA ILE A 9 0.30 -2.47 7.34
C ILE A 9 0.13 -1.35 6.33
N TYR A 10 0.48 -0.12 6.73
CA TYR A 10 0.47 1.03 5.86
C TYR A 10 1.88 1.36 5.36
N ARG A 11 2.00 1.58 4.05
CA ARG A 11 3.25 1.95 3.39
C ARG A 11 3.04 3.04 2.36
N GLN A 12 4.10 3.79 2.08
CA GLN A 12 4.19 4.74 0.99
C GLN A 12 5.42 4.40 0.15
N LEU A 13 5.30 4.51 -1.18
CA LEU A 13 6.46 4.44 -2.06
C LEU A 13 7.38 5.64 -1.79
N ALA A 14 8.67 5.40 -1.61
CA ALA A 14 9.68 6.45 -1.50
C ALA A 14 9.62 7.36 -2.75
N GLY A 15 9.60 8.67 -2.53
CA GLY A 15 9.31 9.67 -3.59
C GLY A 15 7.82 10.01 -3.74
N GLY A 16 6.94 9.30 -3.05
CA GLY A 16 5.51 9.58 -2.95
C GLY A 16 4.68 9.06 -4.13
N GLY A 17 3.45 9.57 -4.24
CA GLY A 17 2.53 9.23 -5.33
C GLY A 17 1.79 7.89 -5.19
N HIS A 18 2.24 6.98 -4.32
CA HIS A 18 1.56 5.69 -4.09
C HIS A 18 1.51 5.35 -2.61
N PHE A 19 0.32 5.04 -2.11
CA PHE A 19 0.07 4.51 -0.77
C PHE A 19 -0.43 3.08 -0.86
N TYR A 20 -0.10 2.29 0.14
CA TYR A 20 -0.45 0.88 0.23
C TYR A 20 -1.02 0.58 1.61
N ARG A 21 -2.08 -0.22 1.63
CA ARG A 21 -2.61 -0.85 2.83
C ARG A 21 -2.60 -2.35 2.59
N VAL A 22 -1.70 -3.06 3.25
CA VAL A 22 -1.63 -4.52 3.19
C VAL A 22 -2.57 -5.08 4.24
N GLU A 23 -3.59 -5.84 3.84
CA GLU A 23 -4.56 -6.47 4.74
C GLU A 23 -4.21 -7.91 5.09
N SER A 24 -3.41 -8.60 4.25
CA SER A 24 -2.93 -9.97 4.49
C SER A 24 -1.75 -10.31 3.57
N LEU A 25 -1.25 -11.55 3.60
CA LEU A 25 -0.23 -12.03 2.66
C LEU A 25 -0.72 -12.14 1.19
N GLU A 26 -2.02 -12.00 0.94
CA GLU A 26 -2.61 -12.16 -0.40
C GLU A 26 -3.47 -10.95 -0.81
N ARG A 27 -3.60 -9.93 0.06
CA ARG A 27 -4.47 -8.77 -0.20
C ARG A 27 -3.79 -7.48 0.19
N PHE A 28 -3.80 -6.53 -0.74
CA PHE A 28 -3.45 -5.15 -0.48
C PHE A 28 -4.31 -4.20 -1.31
N THR A 29 -4.50 -3.00 -0.79
CA THR A 29 -5.09 -1.87 -1.52
C THR A 29 -3.98 -0.88 -1.89
N GLU A 30 -3.95 -0.41 -3.14
CA GLU A 30 -3.09 0.66 -3.63
C GLU A 30 -3.91 1.93 -3.89
N LEU A 31 -3.53 3.05 -3.27
CA LEU A 31 -3.97 4.39 -3.68
C LEU A 31 -2.86 5.01 -4.50
N GLN A 32 -3.15 5.30 -5.76
CA GLN A 32 -2.22 5.92 -6.68
C GLN A 32 -2.67 7.34 -6.99
N ARG A 33 -1.73 8.28 -6.90
CA ARG A 33 -1.94 9.67 -7.32
C ARG A 33 -1.56 9.83 -8.79
N ILE A 34 -2.54 10.13 -9.63
CA ILE A 34 -2.36 10.38 -11.06
C ILE A 34 -2.74 11.84 -11.32
N GLY A 35 -1.72 12.68 -11.48
CA GLY A 35 -1.89 14.13 -11.54
C GLY A 35 -2.51 14.68 -10.24
N GLY A 36 -3.69 15.30 -10.36
CA GLY A 36 -4.44 15.84 -9.23
C GLY A 36 -5.31 14.82 -8.47
N ARG A 37 -5.53 13.63 -9.03
CA ARG A 37 -6.55 12.69 -8.55
C ARG A 37 -5.96 11.47 -7.86
N TRP A 38 -6.72 10.92 -6.93
CA TRP A 38 -6.44 9.62 -6.32
C TRP A 38 -7.31 8.53 -6.96
N VAL A 39 -6.66 7.42 -7.31
CA VAL A 39 -7.30 6.21 -7.83
C VAL A 39 -7.02 5.07 -6.86
N LYS A 40 -8.06 4.31 -6.52
CA LYS A 40 -7.97 3.15 -5.64
C LYS A 40 -8.00 1.87 -6.46
N HIS A 41 -7.08 0.96 -6.16
CA HIS A 41 -7.03 -0.38 -6.70
C HIS A 41 -7.02 -1.36 -5.54
N GLU A 42 -7.86 -2.39 -5.60
CA GLU A 42 -7.90 -3.49 -4.63
C GLU A 42 -7.32 -4.72 -5.31
N ILE A 43 -6.25 -5.27 -4.75
CA ILE A 43 -5.48 -6.36 -5.37
C ILE A 43 -5.60 -7.60 -4.51
N HIS A 44 -5.97 -8.70 -5.17
CA HIS A 44 -5.86 -10.05 -4.63
C HIS A 44 -4.71 -10.74 -5.35
N ALA A 45 -3.60 -10.94 -4.64
CA ALA A 45 -2.36 -11.46 -5.19
C ALA A 45 -2.50 -12.95 -5.50
N VAL A 46 -2.81 -13.25 -6.76
CA VAL A 46 -2.86 -14.63 -7.29
C VAL A 46 -1.66 -14.94 -8.17
N ALA A 47 -1.02 -13.90 -8.72
CA ALA A 47 0.17 -14.03 -9.53
C ALA A 47 1.43 -13.76 -8.70
N TYR A 48 2.52 -14.44 -9.06
CA TYR A 48 3.82 -14.30 -8.39
C TYR A 48 4.31 -12.86 -8.23
N PRO A 49 4.20 -11.96 -9.23
CA PRO A 49 4.61 -10.57 -9.08
C PRO A 49 3.88 -9.83 -7.96
N GLU A 50 2.59 -10.09 -7.76
CA GLU A 50 1.78 -9.43 -6.71
C GLU A 50 2.13 -9.98 -5.33
N MET A 51 2.36 -11.30 -5.23
CA MET A 51 2.82 -11.93 -3.99
C MET A 51 4.17 -11.36 -3.57
N LEU A 52 5.13 -11.27 -4.50
CA LEU A 52 6.43 -10.64 -4.26
C LEU A 52 6.29 -9.20 -3.77
N ARG A 53 5.40 -8.42 -4.41
CA ARG A 53 5.13 -7.03 -4.00
C ARG A 53 4.60 -6.93 -2.57
N ILE A 54 3.74 -7.84 -2.13
CA ILE A 54 3.27 -7.88 -0.73
C ILE A 54 4.45 -8.12 0.22
N HIS A 55 5.33 -9.07 -0.09
CA HIS A 55 6.53 -9.32 0.71
C HIS A 55 7.42 -8.07 0.80
N GLU A 56 7.70 -7.42 -0.32
CA GLU A 56 8.49 -6.18 -0.36
C GLU A 56 7.85 -5.04 0.45
N LEU A 57 6.51 -4.92 0.42
CA LEU A 57 5.76 -3.93 1.21
C LEU A 57 5.88 -4.21 2.71
N ILE A 58 5.75 -5.47 3.14
CA ILE A 58 5.87 -5.88 4.55
C ILE A 58 7.28 -5.56 5.06
N GLU A 59 8.29 -5.99 4.31
CA GLU A 59 9.71 -5.84 4.67
C GLU A 59 10.24 -4.41 4.51
N GLY A 60 9.54 -3.56 3.77
CA GLY A 60 10.01 -2.20 3.50
C GLY A 60 11.21 -2.18 2.55
N ALA A 61 11.24 -3.10 1.57
CA ALA A 61 12.36 -3.44 0.69
C ALA A 61 13.38 -2.31 0.47
N GLU A 62 14.51 -2.37 1.18
CA GLU A 62 15.64 -1.44 1.08
C GLU A 62 15.26 0.06 1.19
N GLY A 63 14.21 0.38 1.96
CA GLY A 63 13.72 1.76 2.13
C GLY A 63 12.85 2.26 0.98
N ARG A 64 12.55 1.42 -0.03
CA ARG A 64 11.63 1.73 -1.12
C ARG A 64 10.20 1.96 -0.62
N TYR A 65 9.80 1.28 0.45
CA TYR A 65 8.49 1.43 1.07
C TYR A 65 8.65 1.91 2.50
N VAL A 66 8.30 3.18 2.73
CA VAL A 66 8.37 3.80 4.06
C VAL A 66 7.05 3.64 4.80
N ALA A 67 7.09 3.67 6.14
CA ALA A 67 5.87 3.64 6.93
C ALA A 67 4.98 4.86 6.60
N LEU A 68 3.69 4.61 6.42
CA LEU A 68 2.68 5.64 6.20
C LEU A 68 1.75 5.69 7.42
N ASP A 69 1.38 6.89 7.85
CA ASP A 69 0.41 7.06 8.92
C ASP A 69 -1.02 6.74 8.46
N VAL A 70 -1.84 6.15 9.34
CA VAL A 70 -3.23 5.78 9.03
C VAL A 70 -4.10 6.98 8.66
N ASP A 71 -3.85 8.15 9.23
CA ASP A 71 -4.60 9.35 8.90
C ASP A 71 -4.20 9.91 7.53
N GLN A 72 -2.93 9.78 7.14
CA GLN A 72 -2.51 10.10 5.77
C GLN A 72 -3.20 9.19 4.75
N TRP A 73 -3.33 7.90 5.05
CA TRP A 73 -4.12 6.98 4.24
C TRP A 73 -5.57 7.45 4.12
N ARG A 74 -6.25 7.72 5.25
CA ARG A 74 -7.66 8.13 5.27
C ARG A 74 -7.91 9.41 4.48
N ILE A 75 -7.01 10.38 4.57
CA ILE A 75 -7.08 11.63 3.81
C ILE A 75 -6.99 11.36 2.31
N ALA A 76 -6.07 10.48 1.87
CA ALA A 76 -5.96 10.13 0.46
C ALA A 76 -7.15 9.30 -0.03
N GLU A 77 -7.61 8.34 0.77
CA GLU A 77 -8.77 7.49 0.46
C GLU A 77 -10.05 8.34 0.32
N GLY A 78 -10.24 9.33 1.18
CA GLY A 78 -11.36 10.26 1.11
C GLY A 78 -11.38 11.10 -0.17
N LYS A 79 -10.22 11.30 -0.82
CA LYS A 79 -10.08 12.05 -2.08
C LYS A 79 -10.24 11.18 -3.32
N VAL A 80 -10.43 9.88 -3.17
CA VAL A 80 -10.63 8.98 -4.31
C VAL A 80 -11.95 9.34 -5.00
N GLY A 81 -11.88 9.62 -6.30
CA GLY A 81 -13.04 10.03 -7.09
C GLY A 81 -13.40 11.51 -6.99
N GLU A 82 -12.64 12.31 -6.24
CA GLU A 82 -12.76 13.78 -6.32
C GLU A 82 -12.23 14.29 -7.68
N PRO A 83 -12.88 15.32 -8.27
CA PRO A 83 -12.56 15.85 -9.59
C PRO A 83 -11.19 16.56 -9.68
#